data_AF-A0A970ZWK8-F1
#
_entry.id   AF-A0A970ZWK8-F1
#
_cell.length_a   1.000
_cell.length_b   1.000
_cell.length_c   1.000
_cell.angle_alpha   90.00
_cell.angle_beta   90.00
_cell.angle_gamma   90.00
#
_symmetry.space_group_name_H-M   'P 1'
#
loop_
_entity.id
_entity.type
_entity.pdbx_description
1 polymer ?
#
loop_
_entity_poly.entity_id
_entity_poly.type
_entity_poly.pdbx_seq_one_letter_code
_entity_poly.pdbx_strand_id
1 'polypeptide(L)'
;MRHPLRVLMMVAMLVVTVLLAGCEDFTPADRQFVRDLAEEWLRERNMSPTTEDGQVDLMGTIRFGQAMMGRSDDPDANAILGAYGAVSDVLAGDRAMDNARKNGDAAAMDQVIQQRPHDWTYRSSRAILALSQGDLATYESQGQAVNDLAQKEGIPAGRLARQIIVDYQTFTIPETGAPCARKYSDLSNAYQILYEETGDEAYLANAMVATDMMVGCQ
;
A
#
# COMPACT_ATOMS: atom_id res chain seq x y z
N MET A 1 -18.76 -34.17 13.12
CA MET A 1 -19.04 -32.76 12.82
C MET A 1 -18.46 -31.85 13.92
N ARG A 2 -17.15 -31.55 13.88
CA ARG A 2 -16.47 -30.65 14.86
C ARG A 2 -15.25 -29.90 14.28
N HIS A 3 -15.17 -29.72 12.95
CA HIS A 3 -14.04 -29.06 12.28
C HIS A 3 -14.20 -27.57 11.89
N PRO A 4 -15.40 -26.94 11.80
CA PRO A 4 -15.48 -25.56 11.27
C PRO A 4 -14.82 -24.54 12.20
N LEU A 5 -14.85 -24.77 13.51
CA LEU A 5 -14.23 -23.88 14.50
C LEU A 5 -12.70 -23.86 14.39
N ARG A 6 -12.05 -24.97 14.02
CA ARG A 6 -10.59 -25.04 13.91
C ARG A 6 -10.08 -24.31 12.67
N VAL A 7 -10.77 -24.46 11.54
CA VAL A 7 -10.42 -23.77 10.28
C VAL A 7 -10.62 -22.26 10.42
N LEU A 8 -11.75 -21.83 11.01
CA LEU A 8 -12.03 -20.42 11.24
C LEU A 8 -10.98 -19.78 12.18
N MET A 9 -10.51 -20.52 13.17
CA MET A 9 -9.48 -20.05 14.11
C MET A 9 -8.10 -19.97 13.45
N MET A 10 -7.75 -20.87 12.53
CA MET A 10 -6.49 -20.78 11.76
C MET A 10 -6.50 -19.63 10.76
N VAL A 11 -7.61 -19.40 10.04
CA VAL A 11 -7.75 -18.27 9.12
C VAL A 11 -7.71 -16.94 9.89
N ALA A 12 -8.42 -16.86 11.03
CA ALA A 12 -8.34 -15.70 11.90
C ALA A 12 -6.92 -15.48 12.44
N MET A 13 -6.20 -16.55 12.82
CA MET A 13 -4.78 -16.45 13.20
C MET A 13 -3.93 -15.97 12.04
N LEU A 14 -4.09 -16.49 10.82
CA LEU A 14 -3.31 -16.07 9.66
C LEU A 14 -3.55 -14.59 9.34
N VAL A 15 -4.81 -14.16 9.32
CA VAL A 15 -5.18 -12.75 9.13
C VAL A 15 -4.60 -11.88 10.23
N VAL A 16 -4.67 -12.32 11.49
CA VAL A 16 -4.03 -11.62 12.62
C VAL A 16 -2.51 -11.62 12.49
N THR A 17 -1.89 -12.67 11.97
CA THR A 17 -0.42 -12.74 11.79
C THR A 17 0.03 -11.83 10.65
N VAL A 18 -0.73 -11.76 9.56
CA VAL A 18 -0.49 -10.85 8.43
C VAL A 18 -0.73 -9.39 8.84
N LEU A 19 -1.74 -9.13 9.69
CA LEU A 19 -2.03 -7.80 10.22
C LEU A 19 -1.04 -7.37 11.31
N LEU A 20 -0.53 -8.30 12.13
CA LEU A 20 0.48 -8.04 13.17
C LEU A 20 1.89 -7.96 12.61
N ALA A 21 2.19 -8.64 11.50
CA ALA A 21 3.44 -8.50 10.74
C ALA A 21 3.44 -7.25 9.84
N GLY A 22 2.69 -6.22 10.22
CA GLY A 22 2.76 -4.92 9.59
C GLY A 22 4.22 -4.40 9.59
N CYS A 23 4.77 -4.29 8.39
CA CYS A 23 5.74 -3.30 7.93
C CYS A 23 7.22 -3.65 7.74
N GLU A 24 7.76 -4.82 8.08
CA GLU A 24 9.15 -5.16 7.68
C GLU A 24 9.27 -6.60 7.16
N ASP A 25 9.42 -6.70 5.83
CA ASP A 25 9.80 -7.85 5.01
C ASP A 25 8.91 -9.12 5.02
N PHE A 26 7.88 -9.09 4.17
CA PHE A 26 7.22 -10.32 3.69
C PHE A 26 8.18 -11.12 2.79
N THR A 27 8.89 -12.08 3.38
CA THR A 27 9.97 -12.81 2.71
C THR A 27 9.42 -13.70 1.57
N PRO A 28 10.27 -14.17 0.63
CA PRO A 28 9.85 -15.17 -0.34
C PRO A 28 9.29 -16.45 0.28
N ALA A 29 9.77 -16.84 1.47
CA ALA A 29 9.28 -18.00 2.20
C ALA A 29 7.85 -17.79 2.73
N ASP A 30 7.54 -16.60 3.25
CA ASP A 30 6.19 -16.27 3.74
C ASP A 30 5.16 -16.25 2.61
N ARG A 31 5.55 -15.75 1.44
CA ARG A 31 4.72 -15.81 0.23
C ARG A 31 4.43 -17.23 -0.21
N GLN A 32 5.44 -18.11 -0.15
CA GLN A 32 5.26 -19.52 -0.50
C GLN A 32 4.34 -20.22 0.49
N PHE A 33 4.52 -19.99 1.79
CA PHE A 33 3.65 -20.55 2.83
C PHE A 33 2.18 -20.14 2.64
N VAL A 34 1.91 -18.85 2.37
CA VAL A 34 0.54 -18.38 2.12
C VAL A 34 -0.06 -18.99 0.85
N ARG A 35 0.74 -19.18 -0.20
CA ARG A 35 0.29 -19.89 -1.42
C ARG A 35 -0.04 -21.34 -1.13
N ASP A 36 0.84 -22.07 -0.44
CA ASP A 36 0.65 -23.48 -0.13
C ASP A 36 -0.61 -23.67 0.72
N LEU A 37 -0.84 -22.80 1.71
CA LEU A 37 -2.04 -22.82 2.55
C LEU A 37 -3.31 -22.52 1.74
N ALA A 38 -3.26 -21.56 0.81
CA ALA A 38 -4.39 -21.24 -0.07
C ALA A 38 -4.71 -22.41 -1.01
N GLU A 39 -3.68 -23.05 -1.60
CA GLU A 39 -3.84 -24.22 -2.48
C GLU A 39 -4.37 -25.44 -1.73
N GLU A 40 -3.92 -25.67 -0.49
CA GLU A 40 -4.43 -26.73 0.38
C GLU A 40 -5.91 -26.51 0.70
N TRP A 41 -6.28 -25.28 1.09
CA TRP A 41 -7.67 -24.93 1.37
C TRP A 41 -8.57 -25.08 0.14
N LEU A 42 -8.11 -24.64 -1.04
CA LEU A 42 -8.83 -24.80 -2.30
C LEU A 42 -9.04 -26.28 -2.66
N ARG A 43 -8.05 -27.13 -2.41
CA ARG A 43 -8.18 -28.59 -2.58
C ARG A 43 -9.18 -29.19 -1.60
N GLU A 44 -9.11 -28.84 -0.31
CA GLU A 44 -10.05 -29.32 0.71
C GLU A 44 -11.51 -28.98 0.37
N ARG A 45 -11.75 -27.80 -0.22
CA ARG A 45 -13.08 -27.34 -0.62
C ARG A 45 -13.50 -27.77 -2.02
N ASN A 46 -12.69 -28.56 -2.73
CA ASN A 46 -12.94 -28.99 -4.11
C ASN A 46 -13.18 -27.79 -5.05
N MET A 47 -12.36 -26.76 -4.87
CA MET A 47 -12.31 -25.49 -5.61
C MET A 47 -10.95 -25.24 -6.26
N SER A 48 -10.03 -26.21 -6.22
CA SER A 48 -8.75 -26.10 -6.90
C SER A 48 -8.97 -26.04 -8.41
N PRO A 49 -8.41 -25.07 -9.13
CA PRO A 49 -8.49 -25.03 -10.60
C PRO A 49 -7.63 -26.13 -11.26
N THR A 50 -6.82 -26.83 -10.48
CA THR A 50 -5.93 -27.91 -10.93
C THR A 50 -6.10 -29.18 -10.10
N THR A 51 -5.99 -30.34 -10.75
CA THR A 51 -5.93 -31.66 -10.09
C THR A 51 -4.54 -31.92 -9.50
N GLU A 52 -4.38 -33.01 -8.72
CA GLU A 52 -3.08 -33.41 -8.16
C GLU A 52 -2.02 -33.69 -9.23
N ASP A 53 -2.45 -34.14 -10.41
CA ASP A 53 -1.58 -34.40 -11.57
C ASP A 53 -1.25 -33.12 -12.38
N GLY A 54 -1.69 -31.95 -11.90
CA GLY A 54 -1.48 -30.65 -12.56
C GLY A 54 -2.35 -30.42 -13.78
N GLN A 55 -3.38 -31.24 -14.03
CA GLN A 55 -4.36 -30.99 -15.10
C GLN A 55 -5.40 -29.97 -14.65
N VAL A 56 -6.08 -29.33 -15.61
CA VAL A 56 -7.16 -28.39 -15.30
C VAL A 56 -8.37 -29.13 -14.74
N ASP A 57 -8.81 -28.77 -13.55
CA ASP A 57 -10.10 -29.20 -12.99
C ASP A 57 -11.16 -28.16 -13.36
N LEU A 58 -11.97 -28.49 -14.37
CA LEU A 58 -13.04 -27.62 -14.85
C LEU A 58 -14.10 -27.35 -13.77
N MET A 59 -14.40 -28.35 -12.93
CA MET A 59 -15.41 -28.22 -11.88
C MET A 59 -14.90 -27.38 -10.72
N GLY A 60 -13.66 -27.60 -10.30
CA GLY A 60 -12.97 -26.75 -9.33
C GLY A 60 -12.86 -25.30 -9.82
N THR A 61 -12.51 -25.10 -11.10
CA THR A 61 -12.45 -23.77 -11.74
C THR A 61 -13.80 -23.05 -11.73
N ILE A 62 -14.90 -23.75 -12.08
CA ILE A 62 -16.25 -23.16 -12.06
C ILE A 62 -16.66 -22.76 -10.64
N ARG A 63 -16.41 -23.61 -9.63
CA ARG A 63 -16.74 -23.33 -8.24
C ARG A 63 -15.92 -22.19 -7.66
N PHE A 64 -14.63 -22.16 -7.96
CA PHE A 64 -13.75 -21.04 -7.62
C PHE A 64 -14.27 -19.73 -8.23
N GLY A 65 -14.61 -19.73 -9.53
CA GLY A 65 -15.19 -18.57 -10.21
C GLY A 65 -16.52 -18.12 -9.61
N GLN A 66 -17.41 -19.07 -9.27
CA GLN A 66 -18.67 -18.77 -8.58
C GLN A 66 -18.44 -18.15 -7.20
N ALA A 67 -17.49 -18.68 -6.43
CA ALA A 67 -17.17 -18.18 -5.10
C ALA A 67 -16.51 -16.79 -5.13
N MET A 68 -15.62 -16.52 -6.09
CA MET A 68 -15.07 -15.18 -6.34
C MET A 68 -16.16 -14.14 -6.67
N MET A 69 -17.25 -14.56 -7.31
CA MET A 69 -18.40 -13.70 -7.60
C MET A 69 -19.43 -13.63 -6.43
N GLY A 70 -19.15 -14.27 -5.30
CA GLY A 70 -20.08 -14.36 -4.17
C GLY A 70 -21.33 -15.22 -4.46
N ARG A 71 -21.24 -16.15 -5.43
CA ARG A 71 -22.34 -16.98 -5.94
C ARG A 71 -22.18 -18.47 -5.66
N SER A 72 -21.23 -18.85 -4.81
CA SER A 72 -21.15 -20.23 -4.31
C SER A 72 -22.25 -20.50 -3.27
N ASP A 73 -22.71 -21.73 -3.17
CA ASP A 73 -23.58 -22.20 -2.07
C ASP A 73 -22.81 -22.31 -0.73
N ASP A 74 -21.49 -22.11 -0.74
CA ASP A 74 -20.62 -22.09 0.42
C ASP A 74 -20.32 -20.63 0.88
N PRO A 75 -20.91 -20.17 1.98
CA PRO A 75 -20.71 -18.80 2.48
C PRO A 75 -19.29 -18.54 2.96
N ASP A 76 -18.57 -19.57 3.46
CA ASP A 76 -17.17 -19.43 3.86
C ASP A 76 -16.29 -19.17 2.63
N ALA A 77 -16.58 -19.87 1.53
CA ALA A 77 -15.84 -19.71 0.29
C ALA A 77 -16.10 -18.35 -0.37
N ASN A 78 -17.34 -17.88 -0.37
CA ASN A 78 -17.66 -16.53 -0.82
C ASN A 78 -16.93 -15.45 -0.01
N ALA A 79 -16.83 -15.63 1.31
CA ALA A 79 -16.14 -14.68 2.19
C ALA A 79 -14.62 -14.70 1.98
N ILE A 80 -14.00 -15.89 1.95
CA ILE A 80 -12.54 -16.05 1.78
C ILE A 80 -12.11 -15.61 0.39
N LEU A 81 -12.84 -15.99 -0.66
CA LEU A 81 -12.48 -15.65 -2.03
C LEU A 81 -12.85 -14.19 -2.39
N GLY A 82 -13.91 -13.65 -1.79
CA GLY A 82 -14.16 -12.21 -1.82
C GLY A 82 -13.02 -11.41 -1.16
N ALA A 83 -12.52 -11.87 0.00
CA ALA A 83 -11.36 -11.27 0.66
C ALA A 83 -10.08 -11.42 -0.18
N TYR A 84 -9.86 -12.58 -0.80
CA TYR A 84 -8.74 -12.80 -1.72
C TYR A 84 -8.80 -11.86 -2.92
N GLY A 85 -9.97 -11.72 -3.55
CA GLY A 85 -10.23 -10.77 -4.63
C GLY A 85 -9.83 -9.35 -4.25
N ALA A 86 -10.34 -8.85 -3.13
CA ALA A 86 -10.00 -7.53 -2.61
C ALA A 86 -8.49 -7.35 -2.34
N VAL A 87 -7.83 -8.35 -1.75
CA VAL A 87 -6.37 -8.31 -1.53
C VAL A 87 -5.61 -8.31 -2.85
N SER A 88 -6.02 -9.12 -3.81
CA SER A 88 -5.38 -9.20 -5.13
C SER A 88 -5.51 -7.91 -5.94
N ASP A 89 -6.65 -7.23 -5.85
CA ASP A 89 -6.89 -5.92 -6.48
C ASP A 89 -5.99 -4.85 -5.85
N VAL A 90 -5.85 -4.86 -4.52
CA VAL A 90 -4.90 -3.98 -3.80
C VAL A 90 -3.47 -4.22 -4.28
N LEU A 91 -3.03 -5.49 -4.34
CA LEU A 91 -1.69 -5.87 -4.80
C LEU A 91 -1.45 -5.55 -6.28
N ALA A 92 -2.49 -5.55 -7.13
CA ALA A 92 -2.39 -5.15 -8.51
C ALA A 92 -2.21 -3.62 -8.62
N GLY A 93 -3.00 -2.86 -7.85
CA GLY A 93 -2.85 -1.41 -7.73
C GLY A 93 -1.47 -1.00 -7.22
N ASP A 94 -0.97 -1.66 -6.17
CA ASP A 94 0.35 -1.37 -5.58
C ASP A 94 1.47 -1.64 -6.59
N ARG A 95 1.41 -2.77 -7.31
CA ARG A 95 2.37 -3.08 -8.37
C ARG A 95 2.32 -2.08 -9.52
N ALA A 96 1.13 -1.66 -9.93
CA ALA A 96 0.97 -0.65 -10.97
C ALA A 96 1.55 0.70 -10.51
N MET A 97 1.30 1.08 -9.26
CA MET A 97 1.83 2.32 -8.69
C MET A 97 3.35 2.28 -8.56
N ASP A 98 3.93 1.17 -8.09
CA ASP A 98 5.38 1.02 -7.97
C ASP A 98 6.08 1.08 -9.33
N ASN A 99 5.49 0.48 -10.36
CA ASN A 99 5.99 0.59 -11.72
C ASN A 99 5.90 2.04 -12.23
N ALA A 100 4.81 2.73 -11.95
CA ALA A 100 4.63 4.13 -12.32
C ALA A 100 5.64 5.05 -11.61
N ARG A 101 5.88 4.85 -10.30
CA ARG A 101 6.92 5.56 -9.52
C ARG A 101 8.30 5.35 -10.13
N LYS A 102 8.70 4.11 -10.38
CA LYS A 102 10.01 3.77 -10.96
C LYS A 102 10.25 4.44 -12.32
N ASN A 103 9.20 4.57 -13.12
CA ASN A 103 9.29 5.15 -14.45
C ASN A 103 9.03 6.67 -14.47
N GLY A 104 8.67 7.29 -13.34
CA GLY A 104 8.22 8.68 -13.30
C GLY A 104 6.97 8.94 -14.15
N ASP A 105 6.12 7.93 -14.35
CA ASP A 105 4.97 8.00 -15.24
C ASP A 105 3.74 8.57 -14.51
N ALA A 106 3.61 9.90 -14.59
CA ALA A 106 2.50 10.64 -13.99
C ALA A 106 1.13 10.15 -14.46
N ALA A 107 0.97 9.80 -15.74
CA ALA A 107 -0.30 9.35 -16.29
C ALA A 107 -0.70 7.98 -15.74
N ALA A 108 0.26 7.06 -15.60
CA ALA A 108 0.03 5.78 -14.98
C ALA A 108 -0.34 5.92 -13.49
N MET A 109 0.33 6.82 -12.75
CA MET A 109 -0.05 7.12 -11.36
C MET A 109 -1.48 7.67 -11.27
N ASP A 110 -1.86 8.59 -12.17
CA ASP A 110 -3.20 9.17 -12.20
C ASP A 110 -4.27 8.10 -12.51
N GLN A 111 -3.99 7.13 -13.38
CA GLN A 111 -4.87 5.97 -13.64
C GLN A 111 -5.06 5.11 -12.39
N VAL A 112 -3.98 4.82 -11.65
CA VAL A 112 -4.07 4.04 -10.41
C VAL A 112 -4.86 4.80 -9.34
N ILE A 113 -4.66 6.12 -9.23
CA ILE A 113 -5.43 6.99 -8.32
C ILE A 113 -6.91 7.00 -8.70
N GLN A 114 -7.27 7.01 -9.98
CA GLN A 114 -8.68 6.93 -10.40
C GLN A 114 -9.34 5.62 -9.98
N GLN A 115 -8.61 4.51 -10.03
CA GLN A 115 -9.10 3.21 -9.56
C GLN A 115 -9.18 3.13 -8.04
N ARG A 116 -8.34 3.88 -7.32
CA ARG A 116 -8.27 3.90 -5.86
C ARG A 116 -8.29 5.34 -5.31
N PRO A 117 -9.43 6.06 -5.45
CA PRO A 117 -9.48 7.51 -5.22
C PRO A 117 -9.28 7.91 -3.75
N HIS A 118 -9.46 6.97 -2.83
CA HIS A 118 -9.31 7.14 -1.38
C HIS A 118 -7.91 6.78 -0.87
N ASP A 119 -7.03 6.22 -1.71
CA ASP A 119 -5.67 5.91 -1.27
C ASP A 119 -4.82 7.19 -1.25
N TRP A 120 -4.68 7.79 -0.07
CA TRP A 120 -3.92 9.02 0.10
C TRP A 120 -2.41 8.81 -0.14
N THR A 121 -1.87 7.59 0.07
CA THR A 121 -0.44 7.33 -0.12
C THR A 121 -0.06 7.46 -1.59
N TYR A 122 -0.97 7.08 -2.49
CA TYR A 122 -0.79 7.21 -3.92
C TYR A 122 -0.74 8.66 -4.36
N ARG A 123 -1.60 9.50 -3.79
CA ARG A 123 -1.63 10.95 -4.04
C ARG A 123 -0.40 11.64 -3.48
N SER A 124 0.10 11.20 -2.33
CA SER A 124 1.35 11.68 -1.74
C SER A 124 2.52 11.45 -2.70
N SER A 125 2.71 10.23 -3.18
CA SER A 125 3.76 9.94 -4.17
C SER A 125 3.57 10.75 -5.46
N ARG A 126 2.32 10.93 -5.93
CA ARG A 126 2.03 11.71 -7.15
C ARG A 126 2.33 13.21 -6.98
N ALA A 127 2.11 13.76 -5.79
CA ALA A 127 2.49 15.12 -5.44
C ALA A 127 4.01 15.28 -5.55
N ILE A 128 4.79 14.38 -4.94
CA ILE A 128 6.25 14.45 -4.97
C ILE A 128 6.81 14.27 -6.39
N LEU A 129 6.20 13.41 -7.22
CA LEU A 129 6.53 13.35 -8.65
C LEU A 129 6.25 14.68 -9.37
N ALA A 130 5.12 15.34 -9.08
CA ALA A 130 4.84 16.65 -9.68
C ALA A 130 5.91 17.68 -9.28
N LEU A 131 6.32 17.67 -8.00
CA LEU A 131 7.38 18.55 -7.51
C LEU A 131 8.71 18.29 -8.20
N SER A 132 9.06 17.02 -8.43
CA SER A 132 10.29 16.63 -9.13
C SER A 132 10.31 17.13 -10.59
N GLN A 133 9.12 17.24 -11.20
CA GLN A 133 8.91 17.77 -12.54
C GLN A 133 8.79 19.30 -12.58
N GLY A 134 8.86 19.98 -11.44
CA GLY A 134 8.67 21.44 -11.32
C GLY A 134 7.21 21.89 -11.44
N ASP A 135 6.24 20.96 -11.43
CA ASP A 135 4.81 21.24 -11.48
C ASP A 135 4.26 21.49 -10.07
N LEU A 136 4.49 22.72 -9.59
CA LEU A 136 4.04 23.15 -8.27
C LEU A 136 2.52 23.14 -8.12
N ALA A 137 1.78 23.45 -9.19
CA ALA A 137 0.32 23.49 -9.14
C ALA A 137 -0.27 22.09 -8.89
N THR A 138 0.22 21.08 -9.60
CA THR A 138 -0.20 19.68 -9.36
C THR A 138 0.29 19.18 -8.00
N TYR A 139 1.51 19.54 -7.58
CA TYR A 139 2.00 19.21 -6.23
C TYR A 139 1.06 19.75 -5.14
N GLU A 140 0.67 21.03 -5.20
CA GLU A 140 -0.24 21.65 -4.24
C GLU A 140 -1.63 21.01 -4.26
N SER A 141 -2.19 20.78 -5.45
CA SER A 141 -3.50 20.14 -5.60
C SER A 141 -3.54 18.73 -5.02
N GLN A 142 -2.50 17.93 -5.27
CA GLN A 142 -2.42 16.56 -4.74
C GLN A 142 -2.13 16.57 -3.24
N GLY A 143 -1.27 17.48 -2.75
CA GLY A 143 -0.99 17.66 -1.33
C GLY A 143 -2.25 18.04 -0.54
N GLN A 144 -3.10 18.92 -1.08
CA GLN A 144 -4.39 19.23 -0.47
C GLN A 144 -5.30 17.99 -0.42
N ALA A 145 -5.38 17.22 -1.51
CA ALA A 145 -6.18 16.00 -1.54
C ALA A 145 -5.69 14.94 -0.54
N VAL A 146 -4.37 14.85 -0.29
CA VAL A 146 -3.80 14.00 0.77
C VAL A 146 -4.31 14.46 2.13
N ASN A 147 -4.20 15.75 2.44
CA ASN A 147 -4.65 16.30 3.73
C ASN A 147 -6.14 16.10 3.96
N ASP A 148 -6.97 16.33 2.94
CA ASP A 148 -8.43 16.15 3.01
C ASP A 148 -8.81 14.68 3.29
N LEU A 149 -8.18 13.74 2.59
CA LEU A 149 -8.38 12.31 2.81
C LEU A 149 -7.89 11.87 4.19
N ALA A 150 -6.70 12.32 4.58
CA ALA A 150 -6.11 11.99 5.86
C ALA A 150 -6.98 12.49 7.03
N GLN A 151 -7.48 13.71 6.95
CA GLN A 151 -8.41 14.26 7.94
C GLN A 151 -9.71 13.47 7.98
N LYS A 152 -10.29 13.16 6.81
CA LYS A 152 -11.54 12.39 6.69
C LYS A 152 -11.41 10.99 7.29
N GLU A 153 -10.26 10.34 7.11
CA GLU A 153 -10.00 8.97 7.56
C GLU A 153 -9.39 8.91 8.97
N GLY A 154 -9.12 10.07 9.60
CA GLY A 154 -8.50 10.12 10.93
C GLY A 154 -7.07 9.59 10.95
N ILE A 155 -6.33 9.77 9.85
CA ILE A 155 -4.94 9.33 9.73
C ILE A 155 -4.06 10.18 10.65
N PRO A 156 -3.26 9.59 11.55
CA PRO A 156 -2.37 10.34 12.43
C PRO A 156 -1.31 11.12 11.65
N ALA A 157 -0.97 12.33 12.12
CA ALA A 157 0.00 13.21 11.48
C ALA A 157 1.39 12.54 11.29
N GLY A 158 1.89 11.78 12.27
CA GLY A 158 3.15 11.06 12.13
C GLY A 158 3.14 9.98 11.04
N ARG A 159 1.98 9.39 10.71
CA ARG A 159 1.87 8.46 9.58
C ARG A 159 2.04 9.19 8.24
N LEU A 160 1.46 10.38 8.10
CA LEU A 160 1.68 11.22 6.91
C LEU A 160 3.15 11.65 6.82
N ALA A 161 3.73 12.10 7.93
CA ALA A 161 5.13 12.53 7.99
C ALA A 161 6.10 11.43 7.53
N ARG A 162 5.92 10.19 8.02
CA ARG A 162 6.71 9.03 7.59
C ARG A 162 6.56 8.78 6.08
N GLN A 163 5.34 8.84 5.54
CA GLN A 163 5.11 8.65 4.11
C GLN A 163 5.80 9.74 3.27
N ILE A 164 5.73 11.01 3.68
CA ILE A 164 6.40 12.13 2.99
C ILE A 164 7.91 11.88 2.90
N ILE A 165 8.54 11.46 4.00
CA ILE A 165 9.99 11.15 4.04
C ILE A 165 10.34 10.05 3.03
N VAL A 166 9.55 8.97 2.99
CA VAL A 166 9.74 7.85 2.04
C VAL A 166 9.54 8.30 0.59
N ASP A 167 8.51 9.12 0.32
CA ASP A 167 8.23 9.61 -1.03
C ASP A 167 9.38 10.50 -1.54
N TYR A 168 9.97 11.34 -0.68
CA TYR A 168 11.14 12.16 -1.03
C TYR A 168 12.41 11.35 -1.32
N GLN A 169 12.50 10.09 -0.86
CA GLN A 169 13.58 9.16 -1.22
C GLN A 169 13.33 8.50 -2.58
N THR A 170 12.09 8.53 -3.08
CA THR A 170 11.69 7.85 -4.32
C THR A 170 12.04 8.67 -5.57
N PHE A 171 11.91 10.00 -5.50
CA PHE A 171 12.09 10.89 -6.64
C PHE A 171 13.22 11.89 -6.42
N THR A 172 14.04 12.12 -7.44
CA THR A 172 15.05 13.18 -7.42
C THR A 172 14.38 14.53 -7.64
N ILE A 173 14.32 15.34 -6.58
CA ILE A 173 13.83 16.73 -6.67
C ILE A 173 14.99 17.64 -7.10
N PRO A 174 14.76 18.68 -7.92
CA PRO A 174 15.76 19.70 -8.18
C PRO A 174 16.35 20.25 -6.88
N GLU A 175 17.68 20.37 -6.82
CA GLU A 175 18.43 20.84 -5.63
C GLU A 175 18.55 22.37 -5.57
N THR A 176 17.83 23.09 -6.44
CA THR A 176 17.72 24.56 -6.42
C THR A 176 16.30 25.00 -6.78
N GLY A 177 16.00 26.27 -6.55
CA GLY A 177 14.71 26.89 -6.86
C GLY A 177 13.57 26.47 -5.96
N ALA A 178 12.35 26.77 -6.40
CA ALA A 178 11.13 26.53 -5.62
C ALA A 178 10.91 25.04 -5.25
N PRO A 179 11.18 24.05 -6.13
CA PRO A 179 11.05 22.64 -5.75
C PRO A 179 11.97 22.22 -4.61
N CYS A 180 13.22 22.69 -4.61
CA CYS A 180 14.18 22.46 -3.53
C CYS A 180 13.67 23.04 -2.21
N ALA A 181 13.27 24.31 -2.22
CA ALA A 181 12.79 24.97 -1.01
C ALA A 181 11.56 24.27 -0.43
N ARG A 182 10.66 23.80 -1.32
CA ARG A 182 9.48 23.06 -0.91
C ARG A 182 9.80 21.70 -0.31
N LYS A 183 10.70 20.92 -0.93
CA LYS A 183 11.18 19.63 -0.38
C LYS A 183 11.67 19.77 1.03
N TYR A 184 12.57 20.72 1.27
CA TYR A 184 13.19 20.89 2.58
C TYR A 184 12.23 21.49 3.61
N SER A 185 11.29 22.35 3.20
CA SER A 185 10.20 22.80 4.07
C SER A 185 9.32 21.64 4.53
N ASP A 186 8.93 20.74 3.62
CA ASP A 186 8.10 19.58 3.95
C ASP A 186 8.84 18.59 4.85
N LEU A 187 10.11 18.29 4.54
CA LEU A 187 10.94 17.39 5.35
C LEU A 187 11.16 17.94 6.76
N SER A 188 11.45 19.25 6.89
CA SER A 188 11.58 19.89 8.19
C SER A 188 10.32 19.72 9.03
N ASN A 189 9.15 20.01 8.45
CA ASN A 189 7.86 19.83 9.11
C ASN A 189 7.57 18.36 9.47
N ALA A 190 7.83 17.42 8.54
CA ALA A 190 7.63 15.99 8.78
C ALA A 190 8.49 15.49 9.94
N TYR A 191 9.77 15.85 9.97
CA TYR A 191 10.66 15.49 11.07
C TYR A 191 10.26 16.13 12.40
N GLN A 192 9.81 17.39 12.40
CA GLN A 192 9.30 18.05 13.60
C GLN A 192 8.08 17.31 14.18
N ILE A 193 7.12 16.92 13.34
CA ILE A 193 5.96 16.11 13.77
C ILE A 193 6.41 14.80 14.42
N LEU A 194 7.41 14.13 13.84
CA LEU A 194 7.92 12.87 14.39
C LEU A 194 8.66 13.07 15.71
N TYR A 195 9.43 14.15 15.86
CA TYR A 195 10.03 14.51 17.13
C TYR A 195 8.97 14.75 18.21
N GLU A 196 7.91 15.49 17.90
CA GLU A 196 6.80 15.74 18.85
C GLU A 196 6.07 14.45 19.25
N GLU A 197 5.94 13.49 18.32
CA GLU A 197 5.31 12.19 18.58
C GLU A 197 6.20 11.26 19.43
N THR A 198 7.51 11.24 19.20
CA THR A 198 8.41 10.21 19.76
C THR A 198 9.37 10.71 20.83
N GLY A 199 9.71 12.00 20.84
CA GLY A 199 10.80 12.58 21.63
C GLY A 199 12.21 12.18 21.16
N ASP A 200 12.35 11.61 19.95
CA ASP A 200 13.64 11.19 19.42
C ASP A 200 14.42 12.36 18.82
N GLU A 201 15.50 12.76 19.49
CA GLU A 201 16.40 13.84 19.10
C GLU A 201 16.99 13.68 17.68
N ALA A 202 17.05 12.47 17.14
CA ALA A 202 17.47 12.26 15.75
C ALA A 202 16.51 12.96 14.75
N TYR A 203 15.21 12.98 15.03
CA TYR A 203 14.24 13.70 14.19
C TYR A 203 14.41 15.21 14.31
N LEU A 204 14.65 15.74 15.51
CA LEU A 204 14.93 17.17 15.68
C LEU A 204 16.18 17.60 14.90
N ALA A 205 17.26 16.81 14.98
CA ALA A 205 18.48 17.06 14.22
C ALA A 205 18.21 17.07 12.70
N ASN A 206 17.41 16.13 12.19
CA ASN A 206 17.04 16.07 10.77
C ASN A 206 16.15 17.26 10.35
N ALA A 207 15.25 17.75 11.21
CA ALA A 207 14.46 18.94 10.94
C ALA A 207 15.35 20.20 10.81
N MET A 208 16.37 20.32 11.66
CA MET A 208 17.36 21.40 11.59
C MET A 208 18.18 21.32 10.29
N VAL A 209 18.65 20.13 9.92
CA VAL A 209 19.40 19.91 8.66
C VAL A 209 18.53 20.30 7.46
N ALA A 210 17.27 19.87 7.42
CA ALA A 210 16.36 20.26 6.35
C ALA A 210 16.18 21.79 6.27
N THR A 211 16.07 22.45 7.42
CA THR A 211 15.94 23.91 7.48
C THR A 211 17.18 24.64 6.95
N ASP A 212 18.39 24.14 7.25
CA ASP A 212 19.65 24.69 6.71
C ASP A 212 19.76 24.48 5.19
N MET A 213 19.43 23.28 4.71
CA MET A 213 19.43 22.96 3.27
C MET A 213 18.45 23.82 2.48
N MET A 214 17.31 24.20 3.07
CA MET A 214 16.33 25.10 2.45
C MET A 214 16.94 26.47 2.10
N VAL A 215 17.88 26.99 2.91
CA VAL A 215 18.58 28.27 2.65
C VAL A 215 19.47 28.16 1.42
N GLY A 216 20.03 26.97 1.15
CA GLY A 216 20.87 26.68 0.00
C GLY A 216 20.13 26.56 -1.34
N CYS A 217 18.79 26.58 -1.34
CA CYS A 217 17.98 26.41 -2.55
C CYS A 217 17.91 27.64 -3.47
N GLN A 218 18.67 28.71 -3.19
CA GLN A 218 18.64 29.96 -3.97
C GLN A 218 19.17 29.80 -5.40
#